data_AF-A0A0B6Y1I1-F1
#
_entry.id   AF-A0A0B6Y1I1-F1
#
_cell.length_a   1.000
_cell.length_b   1.000
_cell.length_c   1.000
_cell.angle_alpha   90.00
_cell.angle_beta   90.00
_cell.angle_gamma   90.00
#
_symmetry.space_group_name_H-M   'P 1'
#
loop_
_entity.id
_entity.type
_entity.pdbx_description
1 polymer ?
#
loop_
_entity_poly.entity_id
_entity_poly.type
_entity_poly.pdbx_seq_one_letter_code
_entity_poly.pdbx_strand_id
1 'polypeptide(L)' 'GIIADLLNKYVGKYVSNLDSSHLNISILKGDVELTDLQLRPEALTALNLPVEVKAGHIGHLKIDIPWTQLF' A
#
# COMPACT_ATOMS: atom_id res chain seq x y z
N GLY A 1 12.45 7.71 0.85
CA GLY A 1 12.09 8.85 1.72
C GLY A 1 11.24 8.28 2.83
N ILE A 2 11.46 8.66 4.09
CA ILE A 2 11.04 7.87 5.28
C ILE A 2 9.60 7.34 5.18
N ILE A 3 8.65 8.17 4.73
CA ILE A 3 7.23 7.77 4.60
C ILE A 3 7.01 6.80 3.43
N ALA A 4 7.61 7.06 2.26
CA ALA A 4 7.55 6.16 1.13
C ALA A 4 8.15 4.79 1.49
N ASP A 5 9.22 4.78 2.29
CA ASP A 5 9.87 3.56 2.77
C ASP A 5 8.97 2.81 3.78
N LEU A 6 8.26 3.55 4.65
CA LEU A 6 7.26 3.01 5.56
C LEU A 6 6.10 2.36 4.80
N LEU A 7 5.54 3.06 3.82
CA LEU A 7 4.44 2.57 2.99
C LEU A 7 4.86 1.35 2.17
N ASN A 8 6.05 1.36 1.57
CA ASN A 8 6.61 0.17 0.93
C ASN A 8 6.69 -1.02 1.88
N LYS A 9 7.13 -0.79 3.12
CA LYS A 9 7.26 -1.86 4.13
C LYS A 9 5.90 -2.44 4.56
N TYR A 10 4.89 -1.60 4.75
CA TYR A 10 3.59 -2.05 5.28
C TYR A 10 2.58 -2.41 4.20
N VAL A 11 2.54 -1.69 3.07
CA VAL A 11 1.62 -1.93 1.95
C VAL A 11 2.24 -2.90 0.94
N GLY A 12 3.53 -2.78 0.65
CA GLY A 12 4.22 -3.59 -0.35
C GLY A 12 4.25 -5.10 -0.06
N LYS A 13 4.03 -5.52 1.19
CA LYS A 13 3.82 -6.94 1.55
C LYS A 13 2.47 -7.50 1.12
N TYR A 14 1.49 -6.65 0.82
CA TYR A 14 0.14 -7.06 0.42
C TYR A 14 -0.10 -6.87 -1.08
N VAL A 15 0.60 -5.95 -1.73
CA VAL A 15 0.38 -5.62 -3.16
C VAL A 15 1.64 -5.82 -4.00
N SER A 16 1.47 -6.26 -5.25
CA SER A 16 2.58 -6.62 -6.14
C SER A 16 3.05 -5.48 -7.04
N ASN A 17 2.21 -4.47 -7.29
CA ASN A 17 2.43 -3.39 -8.26
C ASN A 17 2.61 -2.01 -7.60
N LEU A 18 3.18 -1.95 -6.40
CA LEU A 18 3.45 -0.68 -5.73
C LEU A 18 4.66 0.02 -6.37
N ASP A 19 4.41 1.07 -7.14
CA ASP A 19 5.48 1.91 -7.70
C ASP A 19 5.97 2.93 -6.66
N SER A 20 7.16 2.65 -6.11
CA SER A 20 7.78 3.50 -5.09
C SER A 20 8.13 4.90 -5.59
N SER A 21 8.36 5.06 -6.90
CA SER A 21 8.72 6.35 -7.49
C SER A 21 7.49 7.26 -7.62
N HIS A 22 6.35 6.71 -8.07
CA HIS A 22 5.07 7.41 -8.15
C HIS A 22 4.53 7.75 -6.75
N LEU A 23 4.63 6.80 -5.81
CA LEU A 23 4.24 6.99 -4.42
C LEU A 23 4.98 8.20 -3.78
N ASN A 24 6.29 8.31 -4.00
CA ASN A 24 7.09 9.39 -3.44
C ASN A 24 6.64 10.79 -3.93
N ILE A 25 6.13 10.89 -5.16
CA ILE A 25 5.63 12.16 -5.73
C ILE A 25 4.28 12.53 -5.12
N SER A 26 3.35 11.58 -4.96
CA SER A 26 2.03 11.84 -4.35
C SER A 26 2.15 12.25 -2.89
N ILE A 27 3.00 11.56 -2.13
CA ILE A 27 3.28 11.89 -0.72
C ILE A 27 3.77 13.34 -0.57
N LEU A 28 4.65 13.81 -1.45
CA LEU A 28 5.18 15.19 -1.40
C LEU A 28 4.10 16.25 -1.60
N LYS A 29 2.97 15.90 -2.24
CA LYS A 29 1.82 16.79 -2.42
C LYS A 29 0.82 16.75 -1.25
N GLY A 30 1.07 15.89 -0.26
CA GLY A 30 0.20 15.71 0.91
C GLY A 30 -0.87 14.63 0.75
N ASP A 31 -1.06 14.11 -0.46
CA ASP A 31 -2.08 13.10 -0.78
C ASP A 31 -1.44 11.71 -0.94
N VAL A 32 -1.74 10.80 -0.01
CA VAL A 32 -1.32 9.41 -0.11
C VAL A 32 -2.49 8.56 -0.58
N GLU A 33 -2.70 8.60 -1.90
CA GLU A 33 -3.71 7.79 -2.58
C GLU A 33 -3.04 6.81 -3.55
N LEU A 34 -3.47 5.56 -3.46
CA LEU A 34 -3.04 4.47 -4.33
C LEU A 34 -4.29 3.88 -4.99
N THR A 35 -4.22 3.70 -6.31
CA THR A 35 -5.31 3.12 -7.09
C THR A 35 -4.84 1.89 -7.84
N ASP A 36 -5.80 1.04 -8.19
CA ASP A 36 -5.60 -0.13 -9.04
C ASP A 36 -4.47 -1.07 -8.58
N LEU A 37 -4.44 -1.38 -7.28
CA LEU A 37 -3.43 -2.27 -6.74
C LEU A 37 -3.84 -3.74 -6.94
N GLN A 38 -2.86 -4.56 -7.28
CA GLN A 38 -2.99 -6.00 -7.37
C GLN A 38 -2.62 -6.62 -6.03
N LEU A 39 -3.55 -7.36 -5.45
CA LEU A 39 -3.31 -8.10 -4.22
C LEU A 39 -2.41 -9.29 -4.52
N ARG A 40 -1.38 -9.48 -3.70
CA ARG A 40 -0.56 -10.69 -3.73
C ARG A 40 -1.39 -11.88 -3.26
N PRO A 41 -1.30 -13.06 -3.89
CA PRO A 41 -1.96 -14.27 -3.40
C PRO A 41 -1.60 -14.58 -1.93
N GLU A 42 -0.35 -14.29 -1.54
CA GLU A 42 0.16 -14.53 -0.19
C GLU A 42 -0.33 -13.51 0.85
N ALA A 43 -0.95 -12.40 0.41
CA ALA A 43 -1.40 -11.32 1.29
C ALA A 43 -2.42 -11.78 2.33
N LEU A 44 -3.30 -12.72 1.95
CA LEU A 44 -4.34 -13.25 2.83
C LEU A 44 -3.92 -14.53 3.56
N THR A 45 -2.75 -15.09 3.24
CA THR A 45 -2.19 -16.24 3.96
C THR A 45 -1.95 -15.92 5.44
N ALA A 46 -1.69 -14.66 5.77
CA ALA A 46 -1.56 -14.19 7.16
C ALA A 46 -2.84 -14.37 7.99
N LEU A 47 -4.01 -14.54 7.36
CA LEU A 47 -5.29 -14.76 8.05
C LEU A 47 -5.51 -16.24 8.43
N ASN A 48 -4.62 -17.15 8.03
CA ASN A 48 -4.67 -18.59 8.32
C ASN A 48 -6.04 -19.23 7.98
N LEU A 49 -6.64 -18.80 6.87
CA LEU A 49 -7.92 -19.29 6.40
C LEU A 49 -7.72 -20.46 5.43
N PRO A 50 -8.62 -21.47 5.41
CA PRO A 50 -8.55 -22.59 4.46
C PRO A 50 -9.09 -22.19 3.07
N VAL A 51 -8.64 -21.05 2.54
CA VAL A 51 -9.05 -20.50 1.24
C VAL A 51 -7.82 -20.04 0.46
N GLU A 52 -7.84 -20.25 -0.86
CA GLU A 52 -6.76 -19.85 -1.77
C GLU A 52 -7.18 -18.62 -2.58
N VAL A 53 -6.35 -17.57 -2.56
CA VAL A 53 -6.59 -16.35 -3.33
C VAL A 53 -6.13 -16.57 -4.77
N LYS A 54 -7.08 -16.64 -5.71
CA LYS A 54 -6.78 -16.75 -7.15
C LYS A 54 -6.52 -15.40 -7.81
N ALA A 55 -7.22 -14.37 -7.37
CA ALA A 55 -7.06 -12.99 -7.81
C ALA A 55 -7.59 -12.04 -6.74
N GLY A 56 -6.99 -10.86 -6.62
CA GLY A 56 -7.46 -9.81 -5.74
C GLY A 56 -7.03 -8.44 -6.25
N HIS A 57 -7.90 -7.46 -6.07
CA HIS A 57 -7.71 -6.10 -6.55
C HIS A 57 -8.19 -5.10 -5.50
N ILE A 58 -7.41 -4.04 -5.29
CA ILE A 58 -7.76 -2.91 -4.45
C ILE A 58 -7.92 -1.71 -5.37
N GLY A 59 -9.17 -1.27 -5.57
CA GLY A 59 -9.46 -0.15 -6.47
C GLY A 59 -8.91 1.17 -5.94
N HIS A 60 -9.01 1.40 -4.63
CA HIS A 60 -8.55 2.64 -4.01
C HIS A 60 -8.12 2.40 -2.56
N LEU A 61 -6.95 2.93 -2.21
CA LEU A 61 -6.39 2.94 -0.87
C LEU A 61 -5.94 4.37 -0.55
N LYS A 62 -6.68 5.02 0.36
CA LYS A 62 -6.34 6.33 0.90
C LYS A 62 -5.73 6.19 2.29
N ILE A 63 -4.66 6.93 2.54
CA ILE A 63 -3.95 6.92 3.81
C ILE A 63 -3.86 8.35 4.32
N ASP A 64 -4.60 8.65 5.38
CA ASP A 64 -4.54 9.95 6.04
C ASP A 64 -3.36 9.97 7.03
N ILE A 65 -2.31 10.71 6.67
CA ILE A 65 -1.14 10.91 7.51
C ILE A 65 -1.21 12.31 8.13
N PRO A 66 -1.34 12.45 9.47
CA PRO A 66 -1.33 13.75 10.13
C PRO A 66 0.09 14.32 10.19
N TRP A 67 0.55 14.92 9.08
CA TRP A 67 1.89 15.48 8.92
C TRP A 67 2.30 16.43 10.05
N THR A 68 1.36 17.23 10.54
CA THR A 68 1.56 18.25 11.58
C THR A 68 1.81 17.69 12.97
N GLN A 69 1.65 16.38 13.19
CA GLN A 69 1.95 15.73 14.47
C GLN A 69 3.28 14.94 14.45
N LEU A 70 3.92 14.85 13.28
CA LEU A 70 5.17 14.12 13.08
C LEU A 70 6.41 15.05 13.06
N PHE A 71 6.20 16.37 12.94
CA PHE A 71 7.23 17.41 12.92
C PHE A 71 6.95 18.48 13.97
#